data_AF-A0A4Y2MC67-F1
#
_entry.id   AF-A0A4Y2MC67-F1
#
_cell.length_a   1.000
_cell.length_b   1.000
_cell.length_c   1.000
_cell.angle_alpha   90.00
_cell.angle_beta   90.00
_cell.angle_gamma   90.00
#
_symmetry.space_group_name_H-M   'P 1'
#
loop_
_entity.id
_entity.type
_entity.pdbx_description
1 polymer ?
#
loop_
_entity_poly.entity_id
_entity_poly.type
_entity_poly.pdbx_seq_one_letter_code
_entity_poly.pdbx_strand_id
1 'polypeptide(L)' 'MSALHKVGTLKPPSPCLELVDDINEDLDDITEQELEQQEVQNLLTTLEPIRYVQLQLAGYKQEKDDKGKKKS' A
#
# COMPACT_ATOMS: atom_id res chain seq x y z
N MET A 1 38.30 -24.01 55.80
CA MET A 1 37.13 -24.31 54.93
C MET A 1 36.42 -23.00 54.65
N SER A 2 36.37 -22.57 53.39
CA SER A 2 35.63 -21.38 52.97
C SER A 2 34.97 -21.71 51.63
N ALA A 3 33.67 -22.05 51.67
CA ALA A 3 32.87 -22.33 50.48
C ALA A 3 32.38 -21.01 49.89
N LEU A 4 32.94 -20.63 48.74
CA LEU A 4 32.55 -19.45 47.98
C LEU A 4 31.28 -19.75 47.16
N HIS A 5 30.36 -18.79 47.21
CA HIS A 5 28.97 -18.84 46.79
C HIS A 5 28.78 -19.32 45.33
N LYS A 6 27.87 -20.28 45.13
CA LYS A 6 27.30 -20.60 43.82
C LYS A 6 26.48 -19.40 43.34
N VAL A 7 27.15 -18.46 42.67
CA VAL A 7 26.51 -17.49 41.78
C VAL A 7 25.95 -18.29 40.62
N GLY A 8 24.63 -18.38 40.56
CA GLY A 8 23.92 -18.96 39.43
C GLY A 8 24.25 -18.15 38.19
N THR A 9 24.91 -18.79 37.22
CA THR A 9 25.09 -18.23 35.88
C THR A 9 23.75 -18.32 35.15
N LEU A 10 22.81 -17.44 35.48
CA LEU A 10 21.67 -17.15 34.62
C LEU A 10 22.22 -16.35 33.46
N LYS A 11 22.46 -17.05 32.35
CA LYS A 11 22.76 -16.42 31.06
C LYS A 11 21.58 -15.48 30.75
N PRO A 12 21.80 -14.19 30.44
CA PRO A 12 20.71 -13.34 30.03
C PRO A 12 20.05 -13.96 28.78
N PRO A 13 18.72 -13.86 28.64
CA PRO A 13 18.07 -14.26 27.40
C PRO A 13 18.78 -13.56 26.25
N SER A 14 19.20 -14.33 25.25
CA SER A 14 19.94 -13.81 24.11
C SER A 14 19.00 -12.91 23.29
N PRO A 15 19.27 -11.59 23.15
CA PRO A 15 18.40 -10.65 22.43
C PRO A 15 18.27 -10.96 20.93
N CYS A 16 19.12 -11.84 20.39
CA CYS A 16 19.18 -12.15 18.98
C CYS A 16 17.97 -12.92 18.43
N LEU A 17 17.13 -13.54 19.27
CA LEU A 17 15.96 -14.30 18.78
C LEU A 17 14.69 -13.45 18.78
N GLU A 18 14.52 -12.54 19.75
CA GLU A 18 13.36 -11.64 19.86
C GLU A 18 13.33 -10.61 18.71
N LEU A 19 14.49 -10.10 18.30
CA LEU A 19 14.63 -9.16 17.17
C LEU A 19 14.31 -9.79 15.80
N VAL A 20 14.43 -11.11 15.63
CA VAL A 20 14.21 -11.75 14.33
C VAL A 20 12.72 -11.85 14.03
N ASP A 21 11.89 -12.08 15.05
CA ASP A 21 10.44 -12.13 14.90
C ASP A 21 9.88 -10.71 14.64
N ASP A 22 10.35 -9.68 15.35
CA ASP A 22 9.98 -8.28 15.11
C ASP A 22 10.37 -7.78 13.71
N ILE A 23 11.55 -8.17 13.19
CA ILE A 23 12.00 -7.78 11.84
C ILE A 23 11.19 -8.49 10.75
N ASN A 24 10.74 -9.73 10.97
CA ASN A 24 9.98 -10.46 9.96
C ASN A 24 8.56 -9.90 9.76
N GLU A 25 7.89 -9.43 10.83
CA GLU A 25 6.57 -8.77 10.74
C GLU A 25 6.67 -7.43 9.98
N ASP A 26 7.68 -6.62 10.31
CA ASP A 26 7.93 -5.34 9.60
C ASP A 26 8.21 -5.56 8.10
N LEU A 27 8.83 -6.67 7.72
CA LEU A 27 9.11 -6.98 6.32
C LEU A 27 7.86 -7.43 5.56
N ASP A 28 6.97 -8.20 6.19
CA ASP A 28 5.70 -8.63 5.60
C ASP A 28 4.81 -7.39 5.34
N ASP A 29 4.69 -6.47 6.31
CA ASP A 29 3.94 -5.22 6.18
C ASP A 29 4.45 -4.34 5.01
N ILE A 30 5.76 -4.28 4.81
CA ILE A 30 6.37 -3.53 3.68
C ILE A 30 5.98 -4.16 2.33
N THR A 31 5.94 -5.48 2.24
CA THR A 31 5.58 -6.16 0.99
C THR A 31 4.10 -6.01 0.64
N GLU A 32 3.21 -6.02 1.64
CA GLU A 32 1.78 -5.78 1.43
C GLU A 32 1.53 -4.32 1.00
N GLN A 33 2.18 -3.36 1.65
CA GLN A 33 2.03 -1.94 1.32
C GLN A 33 2.53 -1.62 -0.10
N GLU A 34 3.63 -2.24 -0.55
CA GLU A 34 4.14 -2.06 -1.91
C GLU A 34 3.19 -2.66 -2.96
N LEU A 35 2.60 -3.82 -2.66
CA LEU A 35 1.61 -4.47 -3.53
C LEU A 35 0.33 -3.61 -3.65
N GLU A 36 -0.20 -3.13 -2.53
CA GLU A 36 -1.38 -2.26 -2.52
C GLU A 36 -1.15 -0.99 -3.35
N GLN A 37 0.03 -0.35 -3.21
CA GLN A 37 0.38 0.83 -4.00
C GLN A 37 0.44 0.51 -5.50
N GLN A 38 1.03 -0.63 -5.86
CA GLN A 38 1.10 -1.07 -7.25
C GLN A 38 -0.30 -1.35 -7.83
N GLU A 39 -1.19 -1.97 -7.06
CA GLU A 39 -2.59 -2.21 -7.47
C GLU A 39 -3.36 -0.91 -7.66
N VAL A 40 -3.21 0.06 -6.74
CA VAL A 40 -3.81 1.40 -6.87
C VAL A 40 -3.29 2.09 -8.13
N GLN A 41 -1.98 2.05 -8.38
CA GLN A 41 -1.39 2.66 -9.57
C GLN A 41 -1.88 1.99 -10.86
N ASN A 42 -2.00 0.66 -10.87
CA ASN A 42 -2.54 -0.10 -11.99
C ASN A 42 -3.99 0.26 -12.28
N LEU A 43 -4.80 0.39 -11.22
CA LEU A 43 -6.19 0.80 -11.33
C LEU A 43 -6.31 2.21 -11.91
N LEU A 44 -5.53 3.17 -11.39
CA LEU A 44 -5.52 4.55 -11.88
C LEU A 44 -5.11 4.62 -13.35
N THR A 45 -4.04 3.92 -13.73
CA THR A 45 -3.53 3.88 -15.11
C THR A 45 -4.55 3.27 -16.07
N THR A 46 -5.34 2.30 -15.60
CA THR A 46 -6.37 1.64 -16.42
C THR A 46 -7.64 2.50 -16.54
N LEU A 47 -8.05 3.19 -15.46
CA LEU A 47 -9.30 3.94 -15.41
C LEU A 47 -9.18 5.39 -15.91
N GLU A 48 -8.00 6.01 -15.85
CA GLU A 48 -7.81 7.38 -16.34
C GLU A 48 -8.18 7.58 -17.81
N PRO A 49 -7.72 6.73 -18.75
CA PRO A 49 -8.10 6.87 -20.15
C PRO A 49 -9.62 6.76 -20.36
N ILE A 50 -10.28 5.89 -19.60
CA ILE A 50 -11.73 5.68 -19.69
C ILE A 50 -12.47 6.93 -19.23
N ARG A 51 -12.08 7.50 -18.07
CA ARG A 51 -12.66 8.76 -17.56
C ARG A 51 -12.49 9.90 -18.55
N TYR A 52 -11.31 10.00 -19.16
CA TYR A 52 -11.03 11.03 -20.16
C TYR A 52 -11.92 10.91 -21.41
N VAL A 53 -12.10 9.68 -21.94
CA VAL A 53 -12.98 9.44 -23.09
C VAL A 53 -14.44 9.71 -22.75
N GLN A 54 -14.91 9.31 -21.56
CA GLN A 54 -16.27 9.59 -21.11
C GLN A 54 -16.56 11.09 -21.03
N LEU A 55 -15.60 11.88 -20.52
CA LEU A 55 -15.74 13.34 -20.46
C LEU A 55 -15.83 13.98 -21.85
N GLN A 56 -14.99 13.54 -22.79
CA GLN A 56 -15.05 14.01 -24.18
C GLN A 56 -16.39 13.67 -24.85
N LEU A 57 -16.91 12.46 -24.62
CA LEU A 57 -18.20 12.05 -25.15
C LEU A 57 -19.36 12.88 -24.57
N ALA A 58 -19.34 13.14 -23.26
CA ALA A 58 -20.32 14.01 -22.62
C ALA A 58 -20.29 15.44 -23.21
N GLY A 59 -19.10 16.01 -23.38
CA GLY A 59 -18.93 17.33 -24.02
C GLY A 59 -19.43 17.36 -25.46
N TYR A 60 -19.12 16.32 -26.25
CA TYR A 60 -19.59 16.19 -27.63
C TYR A 60 -21.12 16.13 -27.71
N LYS A 61 -21.78 15.34 -26.84
CA LYS A 61 -23.24 15.22 -26.81
C LYS A 61 -23.90 16.58 -26.51
N GLN A 62 -23.39 17.28 -25.50
CA GLN A 62 -23.89 18.62 -25.15
C GLN A 62 -23.77 19.61 -26.32
N GLU A 63 -22.61 19.64 -27.01
CA GLU A 63 -22.41 20.53 -28.15
C GLU A 63 -23.40 20.25 -29.30
N LYS A 64 -23.73 18.97 -29.54
CA LYS A 64 -24.72 18.59 -30.55
C LYS A 64 -26.13 19.00 -30.16
N ASP A 65 -26.51 18.83 -28.90
CA ASP A 65 -27.83 19.22 -28.40
C ASP A 65 -28.02 20.74 -28.45
N ASP A 66 -27.00 21.52 -28.10
CA ASP A 66 -27.03 22.99 -28.15
C ASP A 66 -27.10 23.54 -29.58
N LYS A 67 -26.42 22.88 -30.54
CA LYS A 67 -26.52 23.22 -31.97
C LYS A 67 -27.88 22.86 -32.56
N GLY A 68 -28.56 21.83 -32.04
CA GLY A 68 -29.91 21.46 -32.45
C GLY A 68 -30.98 22.47 -31.99
N LYS A 69 -30.82 23.03 -30.79
CA LYS A 69 -31.78 23.98 -30.19
C LYS A 69 -31.76 25.39 -30.79
N LYS A 70 -30.66 25.81 -31.43
CA LYS A 70 -30.52 27.14 -32.07
C LYS A 70 -31.18 27.26 -33.45
N LYS A 71 -31.88 26.23 -33.93
CA LYS A 71 -32.53 26.20 -35.25
C LYS A 71 -34.06 26.35 -35.22
N SER A 72 -34.64 26.69 -34.07
CA SER A 72 -36.10 26.85 -33.94
C SER A 72 -36.52 28.31 -33.92
#